data_AF-A0A554IT62-F1
#
_entry.id   AF-A0A554IT62-F1
#
_cell.length_a   1.000
_cell.length_b   1.000
_cell.length_c   1.000
_cell.angle_alpha   90.00
_cell.angle_beta   90.00
_cell.angle_gamma   90.00
#
_symmetry.space_group_name_H-M   'P 1'
#
loop_
_entity.id
_entity.type
_entity.pdbx_description
1 polymer ?
#
loop_
_entity_poly.entity_id
_entity_poly.type
_entity_poly.pdbx_seq_one_letter_code
_entity_poly.pdbx_strand_id
1 'polypeptide(L)'
;MKKHLLYWIPTSLLLFFMVGSGIYYFVDTPAIALAFTQLGYPTYTLYFNATAKILGGIAIVAPVPRFLKEWAYAGYLFILLLALQAVWMAMPGIPFPMLGFIAIWGWAYWRYRVR
;
A
#
# COMPACT_ATOMS: atom_id res chain seq x y z
N MET A 1 -24.50 4.77 12.35
CA MET A 1 -24.25 4.68 10.90
C MET A 1 -23.14 5.62 10.41
N LYS A 2 -23.20 6.95 10.62
CA LYS A 2 -22.18 7.91 10.11
C LYS A 2 -20.72 7.58 10.53
N LYS A 3 -20.50 7.21 11.80
CA LYS A 3 -19.16 6.83 12.33
C LYS A 3 -18.53 5.64 11.60
N HIS A 4 -19.35 4.71 11.11
CA HIS A 4 -18.90 3.53 10.37
C HIS A 4 -18.46 3.91 8.96
N LEU A 5 -19.24 4.74 8.25
CA LEU A 5 -18.86 5.26 6.92
C LEU A 5 -17.54 6.03 6.97
N LEU A 6 -17.39 6.92 7.96
CA LEU A 6 -16.17 7.74 8.15
C LEU A 6 -14.91 6.90 8.41
N TYR A 7 -15.04 5.65 8.84
CA TYR A 7 -13.91 4.72 8.98
C TYR A 7 -13.65 3.99 7.67
N TRP A 8 -14.72 3.48 7.03
CA TRP A 8 -14.58 2.64 5.85
C TRP A 8 -14.19 3.39 4.58
N ILE A 9 -14.54 4.67 4.42
CA ILE A 9 -14.16 5.44 3.23
C ILE A 9 -12.64 5.44 3.02
N PRO A 10 -11.81 5.96 3.95
CA PRO A 10 -10.35 5.96 3.75
C PRO A 10 -9.76 4.55 3.77
N THR A 11 -10.32 3.65 4.57
CA THR A 11 -9.82 2.26 4.65
C THR A 11 -10.03 1.52 3.33
N SER A 12 -11.22 1.60 2.73
CA SER A 12 -11.51 0.98 1.44
C SER A 12 -10.68 1.60 0.32
N LEU A 13 -10.45 2.92 0.35
CA LEU A 13 -9.60 3.58 -0.63
C LEU A 13 -8.14 3.13 -0.52
N LEU A 14 -7.60 3.03 0.70
CA LEU A 14 -6.27 2.48 0.95
C LEU A 14 -6.15 1.04 0.46
N LEU A 15 -7.14 0.19 0.78
CA LEU A 15 -7.16 -1.20 0.35
C LEU A 15 -7.28 -1.34 -1.17
N PHE A 16 -8.09 -0.51 -1.82
CA PHE A 16 -8.22 -0.48 -3.27
C PHE A 16 -6.87 -0.24 -3.94
N PHE A 17 -6.11 0.77 -3.51
CA PHE A 17 -4.80 1.04 -4.09
C PHE A 17 -3.76 -0.01 -3.71
N MET A 18 -3.69 -0.44 -2.45
CA MET A 18 -2.66 -1.37 -1.99
C MET A 18 -2.89 -2.79 -2.49
N VAL A 19 -4.08 -3.34 -2.25
CA VAL A 19 -4.42 -4.70 -2.69
C VAL A 19 -4.61 -4.73 -4.20
N GLY A 20 -5.26 -3.72 -4.79
CA GLY A 20 -5.44 -3.64 -6.24
C GLY A 20 -4.11 -3.60 -7.00
N SER A 21 -3.14 -2.80 -6.55
CA SER A 21 -1.79 -2.83 -7.15
C SER A 21 -1.08 -4.17 -6.91
N GLY A 22 -1.22 -4.78 -5.73
CA GLY A 22 -0.65 -6.10 -5.46
C GLY A 22 -1.22 -7.19 -6.37
N ILE A 23 -2.53 -7.18 -6.64
CA ILE A 23 -3.17 -8.10 -7.60
C ILE A 23 -2.68 -7.80 -9.02
N TYR A 24 -2.62 -6.53 -9.40
CA TYR A 24 -2.14 -6.11 -10.72
C TYR A 24 -0.70 -6.59 -11.01
N TYR A 25 0.15 -6.67 -9.97
CA TYR A 25 1.52 -7.19 -10.08
C TYR A 25 1.56 -8.65 -10.55
N PHE A 26 0.55 -9.45 -10.22
CA PHE A 26 0.42 -10.83 -10.71
C PHE A 26 -0.22 -10.91 -12.10
N VAL A 27 -1.14 -9.99 -12.43
CA VAL A 27 -1.85 -9.96 -13.71
C VAL A 27 -0.92 -9.51 -14.86
N ASP A 28 -0.16 -8.44 -14.65
CA ASP A 28 0.73 -7.85 -15.66
C ASP A 28 2.20 -8.01 -15.26
N THR A 29 2.56 -9.25 -14.93
CA THR A 29 3.88 -9.60 -14.40
C THR A 29 5.03 -9.12 -15.32
N PRO A 30 5.01 -9.28 -16.66
CA PRO A 30 6.16 -8.93 -17.50
C PRO A 30 6.48 -7.43 -17.52
N ALA A 31 5.46 -6.58 -17.68
CA ALA A 31 5.68 -5.13 -17.73
C ALA A 31 6.16 -4.58 -16.38
N ILE A 32 5.62 -5.12 -15.29
CA ILE A 32 5.95 -4.65 -13.94
C ILE A 32 7.31 -5.20 -13.51
N ALA A 33 7.65 -6.44 -13.87
CA ALA A 33 8.99 -6.99 -13.68
C ALA A 33 10.04 -6.14 -14.40
N LEU A 34 9.77 -5.72 -15.65
CA LEU A 34 10.65 -4.80 -16.38
C LEU A 34 10.84 -3.49 -15.62
N ALA A 35 9.77 -2.85 -15.14
CA ALA A 35 9.85 -1.63 -14.35
C ALA A 35 10.69 -1.81 -13.07
N PHE A 36 10.51 -2.92 -12.35
CA PHE A 36 11.32 -3.23 -11.15
C PHE A 36 12.80 -3.41 -11.51
N THR A 37 13.12 -4.09 -12.61
CA THR A 37 14.51 -4.27 -13.04
C THR A 37 15.16 -2.97 -13.53
N GLN A 38 14.41 -2.08 -14.17
CA GLN A 38 14.86 -0.74 -14.55
C GLN A 38 15.19 0.13 -13.33
N LEU A 39 14.47 -0.09 -12.22
CA LEU A 39 14.76 0.52 -10.91
C LEU A 39 15.91 -0.16 -10.15
N GLY A 40 16.54 -1.20 -10.72
CA GLY A 40 17.63 -1.94 -10.10
C GLY A 40 17.19 -3.00 -9.10
N TYR A 41 15.89 -3.29 -8.98
CA TYR A 41 15.38 -4.33 -8.09
C TYR A 41 15.36 -5.71 -8.78
N PRO A 42 15.77 -6.78 -8.07
CA PRO A 42 15.56 -8.14 -8.53
C PRO A 42 14.07 -8.46 -8.68
N THR A 43 13.71 -9.29 -9.66
CA THR A 43 12.31 -9.67 -9.95
C THR A 43 11.61 -10.38 -8.80
N TYR A 44 12.32 -11.11 -7.93
CA TYR A 44 11.69 -11.73 -6.75
C TYR A 44 11.10 -10.70 -5.77
N THR A 45 11.61 -9.47 -5.77
CA THR A 45 11.13 -8.37 -4.92
C THR A 45 9.71 -7.97 -5.29
N LEU A 46 9.34 -8.14 -6.57
CA LEU A 46 7.99 -7.89 -7.07
C LEU A 46 6.97 -8.78 -6.34
N TYR A 47 7.21 -10.08 -6.34
CA TYR A 47 6.30 -11.06 -5.73
C TYR A 47 6.21 -10.87 -4.22
N PHE A 48 7.35 -10.63 -3.56
CA PHE A 48 7.35 -10.34 -2.13
C PHE A 48 6.49 -9.09 -1.80
N ASN A 49 6.67 -8.01 -2.56
CA ASN A 49 5.91 -6.77 -2.39
C ASN A 49 4.40 -6.99 -2.64
N ALA A 50 4.06 -7.69 -3.72
CA ALA A 50 2.68 -8.02 -4.06
C ALA A 50 1.98 -8.86 -2.98
N THR A 51 2.65 -9.92 -2.50
CA THR A 51 2.13 -10.77 -1.43
C THR A 51 1.98 -9.99 -0.12
N ALA A 52 2.96 -9.16 0.25
CA ALA A 52 2.89 -8.32 1.45
C ALA A 52 1.71 -7.34 1.41
N LYS A 53 1.45 -6.71 0.24
CA LYS A 53 0.27 -5.86 0.03
C LYS A 53 -1.03 -6.63 0.28
N ILE A 54 -1.17 -7.82 -0.29
CA ILE A 54 -2.40 -8.61 -0.13
C ILE A 54 -2.60 -9.04 1.33
N LEU A 55 -1.55 -9.57 1.97
CA LEU A 55 -1.62 -10.02 3.37
C LEU A 55 -1.90 -8.87 4.35
N GLY A 56 -1.29 -7.71 4.13
CA GLY A 56 -1.59 -6.50 4.92
C GLY A 56 -3.05 -6.09 4.79
N GLY A 57 -3.62 -6.19 3.60
CA GLY A 57 -5.03 -5.85 3.35
C GLY A 57 -5.98 -6.80 4.06
N ILE A 58 -5.69 -8.11 4.00
CA ILE A 58 -6.41 -9.13 4.75
C ILE A 58 -6.36 -8.83 6.25
N ALA A 59 -5.17 -8.53 6.79
CA ALA A 59 -5.00 -8.23 8.22
C ALA A 59 -5.79 -6.99 8.67
N ILE A 60 -5.88 -5.94 7.85
CA ILE A 60 -6.66 -4.73 8.17
C ILE A 60 -8.16 -5.06 8.32
N VAL A 61 -8.71 -5.87 7.41
CA VAL A 61 -10.15 -6.20 7.38
C VAL A 61 -10.51 -7.30 8.38
N ALA A 62 -9.66 -8.31 8.52
CA ALA A 62 -9.92 -9.50 9.33
C ALA A 62 -10.05 -9.17 10.83
N PRO A 63 -10.77 -10.00 11.62
CA PRO A 63 -10.87 -9.86 13.08
C PRO A 63 -9.61 -10.39 13.78
N VAL A 64 -8.44 -9.88 13.40
CA VAL A 64 -7.13 -10.26 13.98
C VAL A 64 -6.75 -9.34 15.15
N PRO A 65 -5.79 -9.75 16.02
CA PRO A 65 -5.32 -8.93 17.13
C PRO A 65 -4.83 -7.56 16.67
N ARG A 66 -5.02 -6.54 17.54
CA ARG A 66 -4.59 -5.15 17.28
C ARG A 66 -3.14 -5.06 16.83
N PHE A 67 -2.25 -5.83 17.48
CA PHE A 67 -0.85 -5.89 17.11
C PHE A 67 -0.65 -6.19 15.62
N LEU A 68 -1.32 -7.20 15.06
CA LEU A 68 -1.16 -7.56 13.65
C LEU A 68 -1.69 -6.48 12.70
N LYS A 69 -2.77 -5.78 13.08
CA LYS A 69 -3.29 -4.64 12.30
C LYS A 69 -2.31 -3.47 12.28
N GLU A 70 -1.73 -3.14 13.43
CA GLU A 70 -0.72 -2.07 13.55
C GLU A 70 0.51 -2.39 12.69
N TRP A 71 0.94 -3.66 12.66
CA TRP A 71 2.00 -4.13 11.75
C TRP A 71 1.62 -4.02 10.27
N ALA A 72 0.38 -4.34 9.90
CA ALA A 72 -0.10 -4.18 8.53
C ALA A 72 -0.09 -2.70 8.10
N TYR A 73 -0.56 -1.79 8.96
CA TYR A 73 -0.49 -0.35 8.70
C TYR A 73 0.97 0.14 8.60
N ALA A 74 1.86 -0.30 9.47
CA ALA A 74 3.28 0.06 9.40
C ALA A 74 3.95 -0.45 8.11
N GLY A 75 3.70 -1.71 7.73
CA GLY A 75 4.20 -2.28 6.49
C GLY A 75 3.73 -1.50 5.25
N TYR A 76 2.45 -1.11 5.23
CA TYR A 76 1.91 -0.25 4.18
C TYR A 76 2.60 1.11 4.10
N LEU A 77 2.90 1.74 5.24
CA LEU A 77 3.64 2.98 5.27
C LEU A 77 5.03 2.82 4.64
N PHE A 78 5.78 1.77 5.04
CA PHE A 78 7.12 1.53 4.50
C PHE A 78 7.09 1.27 2.98
N ILE A 79 6.11 0.52 2.49
CA ILE A 79 5.92 0.32 1.05
C ILE A 79 5.71 1.67 0.32
N LEU A 80 4.88 2.57 0.88
CA LEU A 80 4.62 3.88 0.30
C LEU A 80 5.86 4.79 0.34
N LEU A 81 6.64 4.76 1.43
CA LEU A 81 7.88 5.54 1.55
C LEU A 81 8.95 5.06 0.56
N LEU A 82 9.12 3.74 0.41
CA LEU A 82 10.04 3.16 -0.56
C LEU A 82 9.59 3.44 -2.00
N ALA A 83 8.28 3.41 -2.27
CA ALA A 83 7.73 3.81 -3.57
C ALA A 83 7.98 5.30 -3.84
N LEU A 84 7.78 6.18 -2.87
CA LEU A 84 8.12 7.60 -2.97
C LEU A 84 9.60 7.81 -3.31
N GLN A 85 10.50 7.12 -2.61
CA GLN A 85 11.93 7.18 -2.90
C GLN A 85 12.25 6.72 -4.33
N ALA A 86 11.70 5.58 -4.75
CA ALA A 86 11.93 5.04 -6.10
C ALA A 86 11.44 6.01 -7.19
N VAL A 87 10.25 6.59 -7.02
CA VAL A 87 9.68 7.59 -7.94
C VAL A 87 10.52 8.87 -7.94
N TRP A 88 10.98 9.34 -6.78
CA TRP A 88 11.84 10.52 -6.70
C TRP A 88 13.15 10.35 -7.47
N MET A 89 13.76 9.17 -7.38
CA MET A 89 15.02 8.86 -8.07
C MET A 89 14.84 8.65 -9.58
N ALA A 90 13.75 8.00 -10.00
CA ALA A 90 13.53 7.65 -11.40
C ALA A 90 12.80 8.74 -12.20
N MET A 91 11.97 9.54 -11.54
CA MET A 91 11.00 10.46 -12.16
C MET A 91 10.81 11.72 -11.30
N PRO A 92 11.78 12.66 -11.30
CA PRO A 92 11.82 13.79 -10.34
C PRO A 92 10.63 14.77 -10.40
N GLY A 93 9.71 14.67 -11.37
CA GLY A 93 8.47 15.47 -11.46
C GLY A 93 7.17 14.76 -11.01
N ILE A 94 7.23 13.45 -10.73
CA ILE A 94 6.09 12.59 -10.37
C ILE A 94 5.98 12.19 -8.87
N PRO A 95 6.79 12.70 -7.89
CA PRO A 95 6.61 12.29 -6.49
C PRO A 95 5.30 12.76 -5.84
N PHE A 96 4.65 13.81 -6.36
CA PHE A 96 3.48 14.42 -5.73
C PHE A 96 2.27 13.46 -5.54
N PRO A 97 1.91 12.61 -6.52
CA PRO A 97 0.94 11.53 -6.31
C PRO A 97 1.20 10.63 -5.10
N MET A 98 2.46 10.35 -4.76
CA MET A 98 2.82 9.49 -3.62
C MET A 98 2.46 10.13 -2.28
N LEU A 99 2.55 11.47 -2.18
CA LEU A 99 2.09 12.20 -0.99
C LEU A 99 0.57 12.03 -0.79
N GLY A 100 -0.19 11.96 -1.89
CA GLY A 100 -1.62 11.65 -1.87
C GLY A 100 -1.90 10.27 -1.27
N PHE A 101 -1.16 9.24 -1.69
CA PHE A 101 -1.31 7.89 -1.11
C PHE A 101 -0.91 7.83 0.37
N ILE A 102 0.15 8.55 0.77
CA ILE A 102 0.54 8.66 2.18
C ILE A 102 -0.53 9.38 3.00
N ALA A 103 -1.17 10.42 2.45
CA ALA A 103 -2.30 11.09 3.11
C ALA A 103 -3.51 10.16 3.27
N ILE A 104 -3.84 9.35 2.26
CA ILE A 104 -4.90 8.33 2.34
C ILE A 104 -4.57 7.30 3.44
N TRP A 105 -3.33 6.83 3.48
CA TRP A 105 -2.86 5.94 4.54
C TRP A 105 -3.01 6.56 5.93
N GLY A 106 -2.53 7.81 6.10
CA GLY A 106 -2.58 8.52 7.37
C GLY A 106 -4.02 8.74 7.84
N TRP A 107 -4.92 9.09 6.92
CA TRP A 107 -6.34 9.22 7.22
C TRP A 107 -6.96 7.88 7.64
N ALA A 108 -6.69 6.80 6.91
CA ALA A 108 -7.18 5.47 7.25
C ALA A 108 -6.69 5.01 8.64
N TYR A 109 -5.39 5.19 8.92
CA TYR A 109 -4.79 4.82 10.19
C TYR A 109 -5.32 5.66 11.36
N TRP A 110 -5.48 6.98 11.17
CA TRP A 110 -6.08 7.84 12.18
C TRP A 110 -7.51 7.41 12.53
N ARG A 111 -8.33 7.11 11.51
CA ARG A 111 -9.71 6.64 11.71
C ARG A 111 -9.74 5.27 12.39
N TYR A 112 -8.76 4.41 12.14
CA TYR A 112 -8.60 3.14 12.86
C TYR A 112 -8.27 3.34 14.34
N ARG A 113 -7.33 4.23 14.68
CA ARG A 113 -6.87 4.45 16.06
C ARG A 113 -7.91 5.12 16.97
N VAL A 114 -8.78 5.94 16.41
CA VAL A 114 -9.79 6.72 17.15
C VAL A 114 -11.15 5.99 17.24
N ARG A 115 -11.28 4.82 16.62
CA ARG A 115 -12.48 3.97 16.68
C ARG A 115 -12.47 3.10 17.93
#